data_AF-A0A934U815-F1
#
_entry.id   AF-A0A934U815-F1
#
_cell.length_a   1.000
_cell.length_b   1.000
_cell.length_c   1.000
_cell.angle_alpha   90.00
_cell.angle_beta   90.00
_cell.angle_gamma   90.00
#
_symmetry.space_group_name_H-M   'P 1'
#
loop_
_entity.id
_entity.type
_entity.pdbx_description
1 polymer ?
#
loop_
_entity_poly.entity_id
_entity_poly.type
_entity_poly.pdbx_seq_one_letter_code
_entity_poly.pdbx_strand_id
1 'polypeptide(L)'
;MLKGFKDFLMKGNVVDLAVAFVMGTAFTAIVTAFSTKIINPMIAALGGGNSIGLGFQIRGDNPNTFIDIGAVITAGINFTLIAAVLYFVLVMPMDTVKKRRIQEGDVELSDNDVLIQIRDLLSTGSAPGVEGGKHGGA
;
A
#
# COMPACT_ATOMS: atom_id res chain seq x y z
N MET A 1 6.52 -34.61 3.85
CA MET A 1 6.43 -33.41 3.00
C MET A 1 5.29 -32.48 3.42
N LEU A 2 4.05 -32.97 3.57
CA LEU A 2 2.92 -32.15 4.06
C LEU A 2 3.17 -31.45 5.42
N LYS A 3 3.83 -32.11 6.38
CA LYS A 3 4.18 -31.52 7.68
C LYS A 3 5.16 -30.35 7.54
N GLY A 4 6.23 -30.52 6.76
CA GLY A 4 7.19 -29.44 6.49
C GLY A 4 6.62 -28.28 5.66
N PHE A 5 5.65 -28.56 4.78
CA PHE A 5 4.93 -27.52 4.06
C PHE A 5 3.99 -26.73 4.97
N LYS A 6 3.28 -27.40 5.89
CA LYS A 6 2.49 -26.75 6.94
C LYS A 6 3.39 -25.89 7.84
N ASP A 7 4.53 -26.40 8.29
CA ASP A 7 5.46 -25.67 9.16
C ASP A 7 6.08 -24.45 8.44
N PHE A 8 6.25 -24.53 7.12
CA PHE A 8 6.66 -23.38 6.29
C PHE A 8 5.56 -22.33 6.17
N LEU A 9 4.32 -22.74 5.89
CA LEU A 9 3.17 -21.84 5.81
C LEU A 9 2.85 -21.20 7.16
N MET A 10 3.01 -21.93 8.26
CA MET A 10 2.76 -21.40 9.61
C MET A 10 3.85 -20.42 10.09
N LYS A 11 4.90 -20.16 9.30
CA LYS A 11 5.74 -18.98 9.54
C LYS A 11 4.88 -17.74 9.27
N GLY A 12 4.55 -17.00 10.33
CA GLY A 12 3.59 -15.88 10.29
C GLY A 12 3.80 -14.90 9.13
N ASN A 13 5.06 -14.56 8.83
CA ASN A 13 5.41 -13.68 7.71
C ASN A 13 4.90 -14.18 6.34
N VAL A 14 4.77 -15.49 6.11
CA VAL A 14 4.31 -16.04 4.82
C VAL A 14 2.79 -15.93 4.69
N VAL A 15 2.04 -16.18 5.76
CA VAL A 15 0.57 -16.07 5.75
C VAL A 15 0.16 -14.62 5.52
N ASP A 16 0.77 -13.69 6.24
CA ASP A 16 0.42 -12.26 6.12
C ASP A 16 0.73 -11.72 4.73
N LEU A 17 1.87 -12.11 4.15
CA LEU A 17 2.22 -11.78 2.77
C LEU A 17 1.25 -12.41 1.76
N ALA A 18 0.84 -13.66 1.98
CA ALA A 18 -0.13 -14.33 1.11
C ALA A 18 -1.51 -13.66 1.15
N VAL A 19 -1.99 -13.31 2.34
CA VAL A 19 -3.26 -12.58 2.51
C VAL A 19 -3.18 -11.21 1.84
N ALA A 20 -2.10 -10.45 2.07
CA ALA A 20 -1.90 -9.15 1.45
C ALA A 20 -1.93 -9.23 -0.09
N PHE A 21 -1.28 -10.23 -0.68
CA PHE A 21 -1.26 -10.44 -2.12
C PHE A 21 -2.64 -10.80 -2.69
N VAL A 22 -3.35 -11.73 -2.06
CA VAL A 22 -4.69 -12.14 -2.50
C VAL A 22 -5.68 -10.97 -2.40
N MET A 23 -5.63 -10.20 -1.30
CA MET A 23 -6.48 -9.02 -1.13
C MET A 23 -6.16 -7.93 -2.16
N GLY A 24 -4.88 -7.68 -2.43
CA GLY A 24 -4.45 -6.67 -3.42
C GLY A 24 -4.89 -7.01 -4.85
N THR A 25 -4.78 -8.28 -5.24
CA THR A 25 -5.23 -8.75 -6.56
C THR A 25 -6.75 -8.74 -6.70
N ALA A 26 -7.49 -9.17 -5.67
CA ALA A 26 -8.94 -9.12 -5.64
C ALA A 26 -9.46 -7.67 -5.77
N PHE A 27 -8.85 -6.73 -5.04
CA PHE A 27 -9.23 -5.32 -5.11
C PHE A 27 -8.97 -4.72 -6.50
N THR A 28 -7.79 -4.99 -7.08
CA THR A 28 -7.44 -4.55 -8.44
C THR A 28 -8.43 -5.08 -9.48
N ALA A 29 -8.89 -6.34 -9.33
CA ALA A 29 -9.87 -6.94 -10.21
C ALA A 29 -11.22 -6.22 -10.15
N ILE A 30 -11.68 -5.80 -8.97
CA ILE A 30 -12.93 -5.04 -8.79
C ILE A 30 -12.83 -3.68 -9.51
N VAL A 31 -11.75 -2.93 -9.29
CA VAL A 31 -11.60 -1.60 -9.92
C VAL A 31 -11.46 -1.73 -11.43
N THR A 32 -10.73 -2.74 -11.90
CA THR A 32 -10.61 -3.03 -13.34
C THR A 32 -11.95 -3.43 -13.95
N ALA A 33 -12.75 -4.25 -13.26
CA ALA A 33 -14.10 -4.59 -13.73
C ALA A 33 -14.99 -3.35 -13.81
N PHE A 34 -14.94 -2.47 -12.80
CA PHE A 34 -15.66 -1.20 -12.81
C PHE A 34 -15.23 -0.31 -13.99
N SER A 35 -13.93 -0.10 -14.17
CA SER A 35 -13.42 0.71 -15.28
C SER A 35 -13.83 0.10 -16.63
N THR A 36 -13.59 -1.19 -16.85
CA THR A 36 -13.84 -1.84 -18.13
C THR A 36 -15.31 -1.95 -18.49
N LYS A 37 -16.20 -2.13 -17.51
CA LYS A 37 -17.63 -2.35 -17.74
C LYS A 37 -18.47 -1.06 -17.66
N ILE A 38 -17.99 -0.02 -17.00
CA ILE A 38 -18.75 1.23 -16.81
C ILE A 38 -18.03 2.40 -17.48
N ILE A 39 -16.74 2.59 -17.22
CA ILE A 39 -16.00 3.72 -17.76
C ILE A 39 -15.71 3.56 -19.26
N ASN A 40 -15.24 2.38 -19.71
CA ASN A 40 -14.89 2.18 -21.12
C ASN A 40 -16.09 2.39 -22.06
N PRO A 41 -17.30 1.86 -21.79
CA PRO A 41 -18.46 2.13 -22.63
C PRO A 41 -18.81 3.62 -22.69
N MET A 42 -18.63 4.37 -21.60
CA MET A 42 -18.84 5.81 -21.59
C MET A 42 -17.82 6.56 -22.45
N ILE A 43 -16.53 6.19 -22.35
CA ILE A 43 -15.47 6.77 -23.19
C ILE A 43 -15.72 6.41 -24.67
N ALA A 44 -16.08 5.16 -24.95
CA ALA A 44 -16.39 4.70 -26.30
C ALA A 44 -17.60 5.44 -26.90
N ALA A 45 -18.63 5.72 -26.09
CA ALA A 45 -19.80 6.49 -26.51
C ALA A 45 -19.45 7.95 -26.87
N LEU A 46 -18.48 8.56 -26.17
CA LEU A 46 -17.99 9.91 -26.48
C LEU A 46 -17.10 9.94 -27.74
N GLY A 47 -16.54 8.80 -28.14
CA GLY A 47 -15.67 8.65 -29.31
C GLY A 47 -16.38 8.74 -30.67
N GLY A 48 -17.72 8.78 -30.72
CA GLY A 48 -18.50 8.94 -31.95
C GLY A 48 -19.02 7.63 -32.57
N GLY A 49 -20.18 7.74 -33.23
CA GLY A 49 -21.09 6.65 -33.60
C GLY A 49 -20.71 5.74 -34.77
N ASN A 50 -19.44 5.55 -35.08
CA ASN A 50 -19.02 4.42 -35.91
C ASN A 50 -17.79 3.80 -35.25
N SER A 51 -17.96 2.52 -34.88
CA SER A 51 -16.95 1.61 -34.32
C SER A 51 -15.51 2.10 -34.45
N ILE A 52 -14.79 2.11 -33.31
CA ILE A 52 -13.39 2.54 -33.12
C ILE A 52 -13.31 3.94 -32.47
N GLY A 53 -13.68 4.04 -31.19
CA GLY A 53 -13.46 5.27 -30.42
C GLY A 53 -11.96 5.54 -30.25
N LEU A 54 -11.47 6.58 -30.92
CA LEU A 54 -10.12 7.17 -30.80
C LEU A 54 -8.93 6.39 -31.37
N GLY A 55 -9.11 5.18 -31.88
CA GLY A 55 -8.01 4.40 -32.46
C GLY A 55 -7.82 4.59 -33.96
N PHE A 56 -6.60 4.37 -34.45
CA PHE A 56 -6.29 4.39 -35.88
C PHE A 56 -5.42 3.20 -36.26
N GLN A 57 -5.57 2.71 -37.49
CA GLN A 57 -4.81 1.60 -38.00
C GLN A 57 -3.60 2.11 -38.80
N ILE A 58 -2.39 1.66 -38.46
CA ILE A 58 -1.17 2.08 -39.18
C ILE A 58 -1.11 1.41 -40.56
N ARG A 59 -1.56 0.14 -40.68
CA ARG A 59 -1.56 -0.63 -41.92
C ARG A 59 -2.93 -1.27 -42.14
N GLY A 60 -3.64 -0.88 -43.20
CA GLY A 60 -5.04 -1.26 -43.45
C GLY A 60 -5.32 -2.76 -43.43
N ASP A 61 -4.35 -3.60 -43.80
CA ASP A 61 -4.54 -5.06 -43.92
C ASP A 61 -4.00 -5.88 -42.73
N ASN A 62 -3.47 -5.22 -41.68
CA ASN A 62 -2.97 -5.94 -40.50
C ASN A 62 -3.70 -5.50 -39.22
N PRO A 63 -4.55 -6.38 -38.63
CA PRO A 63 -5.27 -6.07 -37.40
C PRO A 63 -4.33 -5.87 -36.19
N ASN A 64 -3.11 -6.41 -36.23
CA ASN A 64 -2.11 -6.21 -35.17
C ASN A 64 -1.45 -4.82 -35.20
N THR A 65 -1.78 -3.98 -36.19
CA THR A 65 -1.24 -2.61 -36.31
C THR A 65 -2.25 -1.53 -35.91
N PHE A 66 -3.33 -1.95 -35.24
CA PHE A 66 -4.34 -1.05 -34.72
C PHE A 66 -3.84 -0.40 -33.41
N ILE A 67 -3.77 0.93 -33.40
CA ILE A 67 -3.46 1.71 -32.19
C ILE A 67 -4.78 2.08 -31.52
N ASP A 68 -5.00 1.54 -30.32
CA ASP A 68 -6.15 1.86 -29.48
C ASP A 68 -5.80 2.95 -28.44
N ILE A 69 -6.04 4.21 -28.79
CA ILE A 69 -5.83 5.33 -27.87
C ILE A 69 -6.86 5.29 -26.72
N GLY A 70 -8.06 4.77 -26.96
CA GLY A 70 -9.09 4.62 -25.93
C GLY A 70 -8.67 3.66 -24.81
N ALA A 71 -7.97 2.58 -25.16
CA ALA A 71 -7.40 1.65 -24.19
C ALA A 71 -6.33 2.29 -23.31
N VAL A 72 -5.51 3.20 -23.85
CA VAL A 72 -4.48 3.91 -23.06
C VAL A 72 -5.11 4.89 -22.08
N ILE A 73 -6.09 5.67 -22.52
CA ILE A 73 -6.84 6.60 -21.65
C ILE A 73 -7.55 5.82 -20.54
N THR A 74 -8.20 4.71 -20.91
CA THR A 74 -8.82 3.78 -19.96
C THR A 74 -7.82 3.30 -18.92
N ALA A 75 -6.64 2.85 -19.34
CA ALA A 75 -5.61 2.35 -18.43
C ALA A 75 -5.15 3.44 -17.45
N GLY A 76 -5.00 4.68 -17.93
CA GLY A 76 -4.71 5.85 -17.09
C GLY A 76 -5.80 6.10 -16.04
N ILE A 77 -7.07 6.07 -16.44
CA ILE A 77 -8.19 6.26 -15.50
C ILE A 77 -8.25 5.13 -14.48
N ASN A 78 -8.07 3.87 -14.90
CA ASN A 78 -8.04 2.72 -14.00
C ASN A 78 -6.92 2.87 -12.95
N PHE A 79 -5.71 3.26 -13.39
CA PHE A 79 -4.60 3.54 -12.48
C PHE A 79 -4.94 4.64 -11.46
N THR A 80 -5.51 5.76 -11.93
CA THR A 80 -5.92 6.86 -11.04
C THR A 80 -6.99 6.42 -10.04
N LEU A 81 -7.98 5.63 -10.46
CA LEU A 81 -9.02 5.11 -9.56
C LEU A 81 -8.44 4.18 -8.51
N ILE A 82 -7.58 3.23 -8.89
CA ILE A 82 -6.92 2.33 -7.93
C ILE A 82 -6.11 3.14 -6.92
N ALA A 83 -5.29 4.10 -7.39
CA ALA A 83 -4.50 4.96 -6.52
C ALA A 83 -5.38 5.80 -5.58
N ALA A 84 -6.47 6.37 -6.08
CA ALA A 84 -7.41 7.14 -5.29
C ALA A 84 -8.05 6.29 -4.20
N VAL A 85 -8.54 5.09 -4.51
CA VAL A 85 -9.17 4.24 -3.49
C VAL A 85 -8.16 3.77 -2.45
N LEU A 86 -6.95 3.36 -2.86
CA LEU A 86 -5.89 3.00 -1.89
C LEU A 86 -5.54 4.18 -0.98
N TYR A 87 -5.45 5.39 -1.53
CA TYR A 87 -5.18 6.59 -0.73
C TYR A 87 -6.32 6.88 0.25
N PHE A 88 -7.57 6.90 -0.21
CA PHE A 88 -8.72 7.24 0.65
C PHE A 88 -9.06 6.16 1.68
N VAL A 89 -8.88 4.87 1.35
CA VAL A 89 -9.27 3.74 2.22
C VAL A 89 -8.14 3.28 3.13
N LEU A 90 -6.87 3.40 2.72
CA LEU A 90 -5.74 2.94 3.54
C LEU A 90 -4.96 4.12 4.11
N VAL A 91 -4.50 5.05 3.27
CA VAL A 91 -3.56 6.11 3.70
C VAL A 91 -4.25 7.16 4.57
N MET A 92 -5.38 7.72 4.12
CA MET A 92 -6.11 8.75 4.85
C MET A 92 -6.56 8.33 6.27
N PRO A 93 -7.17 7.15 6.49
CA PRO A 93 -7.51 6.73 7.84
C PRO A 93 -6.28 6.40 8.68
N MET A 94 -5.24 5.79 8.10
CA MET A 94 -3.98 5.57 8.82
C MET A 94 -3.33 6.87 9.28
N ASP A 95 -3.28 7.89 8.42
CA ASP A 95 -2.76 9.21 8.77
C ASP A 95 -3.61 9.89 9.85
N THR A 96 -4.94 9.70 9.80
CA THR A 96 -5.87 10.25 10.79
C THR A 96 -5.71 9.57 12.14
N VAL A 97 -5.61 8.25 12.17
CA VAL A 97 -5.38 7.47 13.40
C VAL A 97 -4.01 7.80 13.98
N LYS A 98 -2.97 7.91 13.15
CA LYS A 98 -1.63 8.29 13.60
C LYS A 98 -1.62 9.68 14.24
N LYS A 99 -2.30 10.66 13.63
CA LYS A 99 -2.44 12.01 14.21
C LYS A 99 -3.20 12.02 15.55
N ARG A 100 -4.24 11.19 15.69
CA ARG A 100 -4.99 11.04 16.95
C ARG A 100 -4.17 10.34 18.04
N ARG A 101 -3.46 9.26 17.71
CA ARG A 101 -2.58 8.56 18.65
C ARG A 101 -1.41 9.42 19.16
N ILE A 102 -0.85 10.27 18.29
CA ILE A 102 0.19 11.24 18.70
C ILE A 102 -0.37 12.29 19.68
N GLN A 103 -1.64 12.68 19.54
CA GLN A 103 -2.29 13.63 20.46
C GLN A 103 -2.67 13.01 21.81
N GLU A 104 -3.03 11.72 21.83
CA GLU A 104 -3.45 11.01 23.04
C GLU A 104 -2.25 10.42 23.82
N GLY A 105 -1.02 10.59 23.34
CA GLY A 105 0.19 10.10 24.02
C GLY A 105 0.36 8.58 24.01
N ASP A 106 -0.59 7.85 23.43
CA ASP A 106 -0.61 6.39 23.34
C ASP A 106 0.17 5.91 22.11
N VAL A 107 1.44 6.33 22.06
CA VAL A 107 2.37 5.84 21.04
C VAL A 107 2.82 4.47 21.51
N GLU A 108 2.14 3.42 21.05
CA GLU A 108 2.68 2.06 21.07
C GLU A 108 4.01 2.12 20.29
N LEU A 109 5.11 2.19 21.04
CA LEU A 109 6.45 2.32 20.50
C LEU A 109 6.74 1.04 19.72
N SER A 110 7.17 1.19 18.47
CA SER A 110 7.74 0.06 17.75
C SER A 110 8.91 -0.48 18.55
N ASP A 111 9.17 -1.79 18.52
CA ASP A 111 10.31 -2.40 19.21
C ASP A 111 11.63 -1.65 18.92
N ASN A 112 11.78 -1.12 17.70
CA ASN A 112 12.92 -0.30 17.33
C ASN A 112 12.98 1.04 18.08
N ASP A 113 11.84 1.70 18.25
CA ASP A 113 11.73 2.96 18.99
C ASP A 113 12.04 2.74 20.48
N VAL A 114 11.60 1.62 21.06
CA VAL A 114 11.95 1.22 22.43
C VAL A 114 13.45 0.99 22.57
N LEU A 115 14.07 0.28 21.62
CA LEU A 115 15.51 0.04 21.63
C LEU A 115 16.33 1.33 21.48
N ILE A 116 15.85 2.28 20.68
CA ILE A 116 16.45 3.63 20.56
C ILE A 116 16.34 4.38 21.89
N GLN A 117 15.18 4.35 22.55
CA GLN A 117 15.01 4.99 23.86
C GLN A 117 15.92 4.36 24.92
N ILE A 118 16.03 3.03 24.96
CA ILE A 118 16.94 2.32 25.88
C ILE A 118 18.39 2.71 25.61
N ARG A 119 18.82 2.76 24.33
CA ARG A 119 20.16 3.22 23.95
C ARG A 119 20.41 4.65 24.43
N ASP A 120 19.45 5.54 24.23
CA ASP A 120 19.58 6.95 24.57
C ASP A 120 19.63 7.13 26.09
N LEU A 121 18.83 6.39 26.86
CA LEU A 121 18.86 6.36 28.34
C LEU A 121 20.18 5.82 28.89
N LEU A 122 20.74 4.77 28.26
CA LEU A 122 22.05 4.23 28.60
C LEU A 122 23.18 5.19 28.23
N SER A 123 23.07 5.87 27.08
CA SER A 123 24.05 6.86 26.62
C SER A 123 24.03 8.15 27.43
N THR A 124 22.87 8.56 27.95
CA THR A 124 22.77 9.73 28.86
C THR A 124 23.09 9.40 30.31
N GLY A 125 23.40 8.14 30.63
CA GLY A 125 23.96 7.77 31.93
C GLY A 125 22.97 7.89 33.10
N SER A 126 21.67 7.75 32.86
CA SER A 126 20.71 7.58 33.95
C SER A 126 20.77 6.14 34.47
N ALA A 127 21.89 5.77 35.09
CA ALA A 127 21.96 4.65 36.00
C ALA A 127 21.24 5.07 37.29
N PRO A 128 20.11 4.44 37.68
CA PRO A 128 19.52 4.67 38.98
C PRO A 128 20.48 4.08 40.02
N GLY A 129 21.10 4.94 40.83
CA GLY A 129 21.77 4.55 42.06
C GLY A 129 23.30 4.48 42.03
N VAL A 130 23.97 5.62 41.81
CA VAL A 130 25.25 5.88 42.47
C VAL A 130 25.16 7.23 43.16
N GLU A 131 24.40 7.26 44.25
CA GLU A 131 24.42 8.36 45.21
C GLU A 131 25.83 8.43 45.82
N GLY A 132 26.38 9.64 45.83
CA GLY A 132 27.78 9.89 46.17
C GLY A 132 28.10 9.53 47.62
N GLY A 133 28.89 8.47 47.81
CA GLY A 133 29.65 8.24 49.03
C GLY A 133 30.81 9.23 49.15
N LYS A 134 30.52 10.48 49.53
CA LYS A 134 31.50 11.49 49.92
C LYS A 134 31.29 11.87 51.40
N HIS A 135 32.06 11.23 52.28
CA HIS A 135 32.57 11.79 53.54
C HIS A 135 33.89 11.04 53.79
N GLY A 136 35.08 11.65 53.69
CA GLY A 136 35.60 12.72 54.55
C GLY A 136 35.85 12.11 55.94
N GLY A 137 37.06 11.75 56.38
CA GLY A 137 38.32 12.48 56.29
C GLY A 137 38.52 13.28 57.59
N ALA A 138 38.85 12.60 58.69
CA ALA A 138 39.58 13.07 59.89
C ALA A 138 39.59 11.95 60.94
#